data_AF-A0AAN9B6F7-F1
#
_entry.id   AF-A0AAN9B6F7-F1
#
_cell.length_a   1.000
_cell.length_b   1.000
_cell.length_c   1.000
_cell.angle_alpha   90.00
_cell.angle_beta   90.00
_cell.angle_gamma   90.00
#
_symmetry.space_group_name_H-M   'P 1'
#
loop_
_entity.id
_entity.type
_entity.pdbx_description
1 polymer ?
#
loop_
_entity_poly.entity_id
_entity_poly.type
_entity_poly.pdbx_seq_one_letter_code
_entity_poly.pdbx_strand_id
1 'polypeptide(L)'
;MSFRSLGCPGGPSSFEWSTGGSITASLLSDQAYSTASLLSDQAYSTASLLSDQAYSSVVLVNDNNENSSMILDVSLGSHLHYYVCEGSPVLAAESASTPAIIPPAMTWVQLGNPSREFGFSSDKQTFHDARKMCAAQTGRVRLAVLDTLFEEVREWIEVNHPDGAFWVDAVRPVSDAEFVWADGKAVDASIWKEGDPDPNDLVARIMEKNNVTVFAGTATYDGRRYYVCERVPEVRLEWRVLGTQEKLFGFSRTHSWGLEWANETCLRQLGDVRLASLDTHFHDVIDTIETNYPDDQFWVDARRPNGDSTFQWANGTDVMSDMWHNGEPNYLYKVARIKNITDRNQTALKSSSSSNPPYYFICEGNPATPVHRTK
;
A
#
# COMPACT_ATOMS: atom_id res chain seq x y z
N MET A 1 12.95 36.36 -19.76
CA MET A 1 11.71 36.45 -20.55
C MET A 1 10.64 35.68 -19.81
N SER A 2 9.46 36.29 -19.62
CA SER A 2 8.32 35.71 -18.91
C SER A 2 7.76 34.52 -19.70
N PHE A 3 7.41 33.43 -19.01
CA PHE A 3 6.56 32.39 -19.57
C PHE A 3 5.42 32.09 -18.60
N ARG A 4 4.20 32.17 -19.15
CA ARG A 4 2.93 31.91 -18.50
C ARG A 4 2.73 30.41 -18.32
N SER A 5 2.10 30.05 -17.21
CA SER A 5 1.33 28.82 -17.07
C SER A 5 0.32 28.74 -18.22
N LEU A 6 0.46 27.71 -19.06
CA LEU A 6 -0.55 27.31 -20.03
C LEU A 6 -1.06 25.95 -19.56
N GLY A 7 -2.21 25.96 -18.90
CA GLY A 7 -3.00 24.76 -18.69
C GLY A 7 -3.33 24.13 -20.05
N CYS A 8 -3.16 22.82 -20.15
CA CYS A 8 -3.29 22.07 -21.40
C CYS A 8 -4.67 22.24 -22.06
N PRO A 9 -4.74 22.75 -23.31
CA PRO A 9 -5.90 22.57 -24.17
C PRO A 9 -5.54 21.65 -25.36
N GLY A 10 -6.46 20.78 -25.74
CA GLY A 10 -6.25 19.71 -26.73
C GLY A 10 -5.85 20.16 -28.15
N GLY A 11 -5.14 19.26 -28.84
CA GLY A 11 -4.75 19.35 -30.26
C GLY A 11 -3.23 19.16 -30.48
N PRO A 12 -2.78 18.54 -31.58
CA PRO A 12 -1.44 17.98 -31.68
C PRO A 12 -0.40 19.06 -31.97
N SER A 13 0.70 19.04 -31.22
CA SER A 13 1.91 19.79 -31.52
C SER A 13 3.06 18.80 -31.77
N SER A 14 3.53 18.76 -33.02
CA SER A 14 4.81 18.16 -33.39
C SER A 14 5.95 19.07 -32.93
N PHE A 15 7.02 18.48 -32.40
CA PHE A 15 8.29 19.16 -32.16
C PHE A 15 9.38 18.49 -33.00
N GLU A 16 10.00 19.24 -33.90
CA GLU A 16 11.28 18.88 -34.53
C GLU A 16 12.42 19.54 -33.76
N TRP A 17 13.51 18.81 -33.51
CA TRP A 17 14.83 19.39 -33.24
C TRP A 17 15.92 18.64 -33.98
N SER A 18 16.81 19.43 -34.58
CA SER A 18 18.03 19.03 -35.28
C SER A 18 19.23 19.13 -34.34
N THR A 19 19.97 18.04 -34.13
CA THR A 19 21.44 17.95 -34.24
C THR A 19 21.93 16.54 -33.85
N GLY A 20 22.44 15.79 -34.83
CA GLY A 20 23.62 14.93 -34.71
C GLY A 20 23.63 13.79 -33.68
N GLY A 21 22.71 12.82 -33.79
CA GLY A 21 22.82 11.54 -33.09
C GLY A 21 21.64 10.62 -33.42
N SER A 22 21.90 9.45 -34.01
CA SER A 22 20.84 8.47 -34.30
C SER A 22 20.45 7.73 -33.02
N ILE A 23 19.40 8.18 -32.34
CA ILE A 23 18.77 7.44 -31.23
C ILE A 23 17.81 6.42 -31.86
N THR A 24 18.08 5.13 -31.69
CA THR A 24 17.12 4.06 -31.99
C THR A 24 16.34 3.73 -30.72
N ALA A 25 15.06 4.11 -30.68
CA ALA A 25 14.14 3.72 -29.63
C ALA A 25 13.28 2.55 -30.10
N SER A 26 13.25 1.46 -29.33
CA SER A 26 12.34 0.34 -29.53
C SER A 26 11.29 0.37 -28.41
N LEU A 27 10.02 0.61 -28.76
CA LEU A 27 8.90 0.56 -27.81
C LEU A 27 8.51 -0.91 -27.58
N LEU A 28 8.64 -1.40 -26.35
CA LEU A 28 7.99 -2.63 -25.89
C LEU A 28 6.82 -2.22 -25.00
N SER A 29 5.61 -2.36 -25.54
CA SER A 29 4.36 -2.30 -24.79
C SER A 29 4.06 -3.72 -24.31
N ASP A 30 3.97 -3.91 -23.00
CA ASP A 30 3.40 -5.11 -22.37
C ASP A 30 2.34 -4.67 -21.35
N GLN A 31 1.23 -5.39 -21.25
CA GLN A 31 0.05 -5.06 -20.45
C GLN A 31 0.29 -5.03 -18.93
N ALA A 32 1.53 -5.26 -18.47
CA ALA A 32 1.94 -5.21 -17.08
C ALA A 32 2.55 -3.87 -16.65
N TYR A 33 2.87 -2.95 -17.56
CA TYR A 33 3.64 -1.74 -17.22
C TYR A 33 2.94 -0.46 -17.68
N SER A 34 2.74 0.49 -16.77
CA SER A 34 2.26 1.84 -17.09
C SER A 34 3.41 2.84 -17.12
N THR A 35 3.63 3.41 -18.32
CA THR A 35 4.46 4.59 -18.68
C THR A 35 5.98 4.52 -18.55
N ALA A 36 6.66 4.91 -19.63
CA ALA A 36 8.10 5.11 -19.75
C ALA A 36 8.41 6.60 -19.99
N SER A 37 9.52 7.11 -19.43
CA SER A 37 10.10 8.40 -19.81
C SER A 37 11.62 8.22 -19.95
N LEU A 38 12.15 8.57 -21.13
CA LEU A 38 13.56 8.41 -21.49
C LEU A 38 14.28 9.76 -21.30
N LEU A 39 15.28 9.81 -20.44
CA LEU A 39 16.26 10.90 -20.42
C LEU A 39 17.59 10.33 -20.95
N SER A 40 18.02 10.83 -22.10
CA SER A 40 19.35 10.60 -22.67
C SER A 40 20.13 11.90 -22.55
N ASP A 41 21.26 11.85 -21.86
CA ASP A 41 22.34 12.84 -21.96
C ASP A 41 23.67 12.07 -22.17
N GLN A 42 24.74 12.77 -22.53
CA GLN A 42 26.04 12.24 -22.98
C GLN A 42 26.71 11.22 -22.02
N ALA A 43 26.19 11.04 -20.80
CA ALA A 43 26.68 10.07 -19.81
C ALA A 43 25.88 8.75 -19.75
N TYR A 44 24.64 8.68 -20.28
CA TYR A 44 23.74 7.53 -20.05
C TYR A 44 23.05 7.09 -21.34
N SER A 45 23.22 5.81 -21.74
CA SER A 45 22.67 5.28 -23.01
C SER A 45 21.22 4.81 -22.90
N THR A 46 20.77 4.35 -21.72
CA THR A 46 19.39 3.92 -21.48
C THR A 46 19.02 4.02 -20.00
N ALA A 47 17.89 4.66 -19.69
CA ALA A 47 17.25 4.62 -18.39
C ALA A 47 15.86 4.01 -18.54
N SER A 48 15.56 2.97 -17.75
CA SER A 48 14.26 2.28 -17.76
C SER A 48 13.58 2.49 -16.42
N LEU A 49 12.39 3.09 -16.43
CA LEU A 49 11.51 3.16 -15.27
C LEU A 49 10.57 1.96 -15.31
N LEU A 50 10.57 1.16 -14.24
CA LEU A 50 9.60 0.09 -14.05
C LEU A 50 8.66 0.51 -12.93
N SER A 51 7.40 0.74 -13.27
CA SER A 51 6.29 0.82 -12.33
C SER A 51 5.48 -0.46 -12.47
N ASP A 52 5.42 -1.25 -11.40
CA ASP A 52 4.54 -2.40 -11.23
C ASP A 52 3.73 -2.16 -9.95
N GLN A 53 2.57 -2.80 -9.81
CA GLN A 53 1.65 -2.69 -8.66
C GLN A 53 2.29 -3.01 -7.29
N ALA A 54 3.54 -3.50 -7.28
CA ALA A 54 4.33 -3.81 -6.10
C ALA A 54 5.39 -2.75 -5.71
N TYR A 55 5.70 -1.75 -6.56
CA TYR A 55 6.77 -0.77 -6.29
C TYR A 55 6.32 0.67 -6.53
N SER A 56 6.63 1.56 -5.59
CA SER A 56 6.23 2.97 -5.64
C SER A 56 7.00 3.81 -6.67
N SER A 57 8.19 3.40 -7.13
CA SER A 57 8.93 3.84 -8.34
C SER A 57 10.34 3.25 -8.31
N VAL A 58 10.83 2.60 -9.37
CA VAL A 58 12.24 2.16 -9.46
C VAL A 58 12.86 2.60 -10.78
N VAL A 59 14.01 3.29 -10.71
CA VAL A 59 14.82 3.70 -11.87
C VAL A 59 16.04 2.80 -11.98
N LEU A 60 16.20 2.11 -13.13
CA LEU A 60 17.44 1.44 -13.50
C LEU A 60 18.25 2.36 -14.42
N VAL A 61 19.45 2.72 -13.97
CA VAL A 61 20.41 3.52 -14.76
C VAL A 61 21.57 2.63 -15.18
N ASN A 62 21.87 2.63 -16.48
CA ASN A 62 23.05 1.96 -17.04
C ASN A 62 24.09 3.01 -17.45
N ASP A 63 25.26 2.99 -16.82
CA ASP A 63 26.41 3.83 -17.15
C ASP A 63 27.27 3.13 -18.22
N ASN A 64 27.73 3.87 -19.22
CA ASN A 64 28.56 3.32 -20.30
C ASN A 64 30.00 3.00 -19.88
N ASN A 65 30.44 3.43 -18.69
CA ASN A 65 31.85 3.31 -18.28
C ASN A 65 32.13 2.22 -17.24
N GLU A 66 31.13 1.67 -16.57
CA GLU A 66 31.30 0.52 -15.69
C GLU A 66 30.14 -0.47 -15.90
N ASN A 67 30.44 -1.77 -15.88
CA ASN A 67 29.49 -2.86 -16.09
C ASN A 67 28.51 -3.02 -14.89
N SER A 68 27.98 -1.92 -14.36
CA SER A 68 27.22 -1.84 -13.12
C SER A 68 25.90 -1.11 -13.35
N SER A 69 24.81 -1.86 -13.29
CA SER A 69 23.46 -1.31 -13.18
C SER A 69 23.20 -0.84 -11.75
N MET A 70 22.76 0.40 -11.57
CA MET A 70 22.46 0.96 -10.25
C MET A 70 20.94 1.10 -10.07
N ILE A 71 20.43 0.71 -8.90
CA ILE A 71 19.07 1.00 -8.44
C ILE A 71 19.15 2.28 -7.60
N LEU A 72 18.46 3.33 -8.03
CA LEU A 72 18.32 4.56 -7.24
C LEU A 72 16.92 4.65 -6.65
N ASP A 73 16.86 4.77 -5.32
CA ASP A 73 15.66 5.18 -4.60
C ASP A 73 15.57 6.71 -4.65
N VAL A 74 14.59 7.24 -5.38
CA VAL A 74 14.40 8.68 -5.54
C VAL A 74 13.48 9.17 -4.44
N SER A 75 14.06 9.71 -3.36
CA SER A 75 13.31 10.48 -2.38
C SER A 75 12.79 11.77 -3.03
N LEU A 76 11.47 11.96 -3.06
CA LEU A 76 10.81 13.18 -3.54
C LEU A 76 11.04 14.34 -2.55
N GLY A 77 12.24 14.93 -2.60
CA GLY A 77 12.62 16.14 -1.87
C GLY A 77 12.68 17.36 -2.79
N SER A 78 11.78 18.32 -2.55
CA SER A 78 11.84 19.78 -2.83
C SER A 78 12.60 20.33 -4.06
N HIS A 79 12.76 19.59 -5.15
CA HIS A 79 13.27 20.13 -6.42
C HIS A 79 12.19 20.07 -7.50
N LEU A 80 12.20 21.06 -8.40
CA LEU A 80 11.25 21.18 -9.51
C LEU A 80 11.40 19.96 -10.43
N HIS A 81 10.44 19.04 -10.33
CA HIS A 81 10.30 17.93 -11.26
C HIS A 81 9.40 18.35 -12.43
N TYR A 82 9.86 18.07 -13.64
CA TYR A 82 9.04 18.21 -14.85
C TYR A 82 8.21 16.95 -15.03
N TYR A 83 6.93 17.11 -15.38
CA TYR A 83 6.01 16.02 -15.66
C TYR A 83 5.62 16.04 -17.13
N VAL A 84 5.57 14.87 -17.77
CA VAL A 84 4.98 14.70 -19.11
C VAL A 84 3.64 13.98 -18.92
N CYS A 85 2.56 14.61 -19.38
CA CYS A 85 1.24 13.98 -19.40
C CYS A 85 0.97 13.40 -20.79
N GLU A 86 0.56 12.13 -20.85
CA GLU A 86 -0.03 11.55 -22.06
C GLU A 86 -1.56 11.59 -21.95
N GLY A 87 -2.21 12.18 -22.95
CA GLY A 87 -3.62 11.93 -23.23
C GLY A 87 -3.71 11.08 -24.48
N SER A 88 -4.14 9.83 -24.35
CA SER A 88 -4.23 8.93 -25.50
C SER A 88 -5.33 9.40 -26.48
N PRO A 89 -5.02 9.66 -27.76
CA PRO A 89 -6.02 9.56 -28.80
C PRO A 89 -6.31 8.08 -29.01
N VAL A 90 -7.57 7.67 -28.85
CA VAL A 90 -8.01 6.31 -29.11
C VAL A 90 -7.85 6.03 -30.61
N LEU A 91 -6.70 5.48 -30.99
CA LEU A 91 -6.52 4.78 -32.25
C LEU A 91 -6.45 3.29 -31.93
N ALA A 92 -7.49 2.58 -32.36
CA ALA A 92 -7.67 1.16 -32.18
C ALA A 92 -6.49 0.39 -32.77
N ALA A 93 -5.53 0.00 -31.93
CA ALA A 93 -4.63 -1.10 -32.24
C ALA A 93 -5.40 -2.40 -31.96
N GLU A 94 -5.55 -3.23 -32.99
CA GLU A 94 -6.14 -4.57 -32.87
C GLU A 94 -5.44 -5.35 -31.77
N SER A 95 -6.21 -5.72 -30.75
CA SER A 95 -5.75 -6.51 -29.62
C SER A 95 -5.36 -7.91 -30.08
N ALA A 96 -4.07 -8.22 -30.08
CA ALA A 96 -3.64 -9.61 -30.02
C ALA A 96 -4.11 -10.18 -28.67
N SER A 97 -5.01 -11.17 -28.71
CA SER A 97 -5.58 -11.79 -27.52
C SER A 97 -4.51 -12.63 -26.81
N THR A 98 -3.95 -12.10 -25.72
CA THR A 98 -3.25 -12.90 -24.70
C THR A 98 -4.19 -14.02 -24.24
N PRO A 99 -3.74 -15.29 -24.11
CA PRO A 99 -4.59 -16.34 -23.58
C PRO A 99 -5.10 -15.95 -22.20
N ALA A 100 -6.41 -16.01 -22.00
CA ALA A 100 -7.04 -15.69 -20.72
C ALA A 100 -6.48 -16.62 -19.63
N ILE A 101 -5.82 -16.03 -18.63
CA ILE A 101 -5.41 -16.75 -17.43
C ILE A 101 -6.70 -17.07 -16.66
N ILE A 102 -7.12 -18.33 -16.66
CA ILE A 102 -8.22 -18.79 -15.83
C ILE A 102 -7.65 -19.12 -14.45
N PRO A 103 -7.89 -18.29 -13.42
CA PRO A 103 -7.38 -18.57 -12.10
C PRO A 103 -8.02 -19.86 -11.56
N PRO A 104 -7.26 -20.75 -10.89
CA PRO A 104 -7.83 -21.97 -10.32
C PRO A 104 -8.75 -21.63 -9.14
N ALA A 105 -9.65 -22.57 -8.84
CA ALA A 105 -10.49 -22.49 -7.65
C ALA A 105 -9.62 -22.48 -6.38
N MET A 106 -10.05 -21.71 -5.38
CA MET A 106 -9.37 -21.58 -4.10
C MET A 106 -10.35 -21.83 -2.96
N THR A 107 -9.83 -22.35 -1.86
CA THR A 107 -10.54 -22.43 -0.58
C THR A 107 -10.35 -21.12 0.16
N TRP A 108 -11.39 -20.28 0.22
CA TRP A 108 -11.34 -19.00 0.92
C TRP A 108 -11.82 -19.13 2.36
N VAL A 109 -11.06 -18.55 3.29
CA VAL A 109 -11.35 -18.58 4.74
C VAL A 109 -11.06 -17.24 5.37
N GLN A 110 -11.79 -16.91 6.43
CA GLN A 110 -11.58 -15.72 7.25
C GLN A 110 -10.72 -16.10 8.47
N LEU A 111 -9.57 -15.47 8.65
CA LEU A 111 -8.62 -15.75 9.73
C LEU A 111 -8.23 -14.46 10.46
N GLY A 112 -7.91 -14.57 11.75
CA GLY A 112 -7.50 -13.44 12.60
C GLY A 112 -8.65 -12.60 13.18
N ASN A 113 -8.28 -11.64 14.02
CA ASN A 113 -9.19 -10.63 14.58
C ASN A 113 -8.48 -9.26 14.65
N PRO A 114 -8.73 -8.33 13.70
CA PRO A 114 -9.77 -8.38 12.67
C PRO A 114 -9.57 -9.49 11.65
N SER A 115 -10.67 -10.05 11.16
CA SER A 115 -10.63 -11.12 10.17
C SER A 115 -10.14 -10.61 8.81
N ARG A 116 -9.20 -11.33 8.22
CA ARG A 116 -8.70 -11.18 6.85
C ARG A 116 -9.06 -12.42 6.05
N GLU A 117 -9.32 -12.24 4.76
CA GLU A 117 -9.70 -13.33 3.87
C GLU A 117 -8.49 -13.89 3.12
N PHE A 118 -8.22 -15.17 3.30
CA PHE A 118 -7.12 -15.89 2.66
C PHE A 118 -7.64 -17.01 1.79
N GLY A 119 -7.09 -17.12 0.58
CA GLY A 119 -7.42 -18.13 -0.41
C GLY A 119 -6.28 -19.13 -0.55
N PHE A 120 -6.58 -20.41 -0.33
CA PHE A 120 -5.60 -21.49 -0.41
C PHE A 120 -5.77 -22.24 -1.73
N SER A 121 -4.71 -22.30 -2.53
CA SER A 121 -4.73 -22.93 -3.85
C SER A 121 -4.86 -24.45 -3.76
N SER A 122 -5.63 -25.05 -4.68
CA SER A 122 -5.64 -26.52 -4.87
C SER A 122 -4.52 -27.05 -5.77
N ASP A 123 -3.86 -26.18 -6.53
CA ASP A 123 -2.83 -26.55 -7.51
C ASP A 123 -1.48 -25.91 -7.21
N LYS A 124 -0.40 -26.56 -7.65
CA LYS A 124 0.97 -26.08 -7.44
C LYS A 124 1.45 -25.21 -8.60
N GLN A 125 2.05 -24.07 -8.29
CA GLN A 125 2.62 -23.12 -9.24
C GLN A 125 4.04 -22.69 -8.86
N THR A 126 4.77 -22.14 -9.83
CA THR A 126 6.02 -21.40 -9.55
C THR A 126 5.69 -20.14 -8.76
N PHE A 127 6.68 -19.52 -8.11
CA PHE A 127 6.42 -18.30 -7.32
C PHE A 127 5.81 -17.17 -8.17
N HIS A 128 6.34 -16.96 -9.37
CA HIS A 128 5.87 -15.90 -10.28
C HIS A 128 4.48 -16.20 -10.81
N ASP A 129 4.19 -17.45 -11.15
CA ASP A 129 2.85 -17.85 -11.59
C ASP A 129 1.85 -17.76 -10.45
N ALA A 130 2.22 -18.10 -9.21
CA ALA A 130 1.36 -17.94 -8.05
C ALA A 130 0.91 -16.48 -7.85
N ARG A 131 1.83 -15.51 -7.98
CA ARG A 131 1.48 -14.07 -7.96
C ARG A 131 0.46 -13.72 -9.05
N LYS A 132 0.69 -14.17 -10.28
CA LYS A 132 -0.24 -13.94 -11.41
C LYS A 132 -1.61 -14.57 -11.17
N MET A 133 -1.64 -15.79 -10.62
CA MET A 133 -2.90 -16.49 -10.33
C MET A 133 -3.68 -15.81 -9.21
N CYS A 134 -3.02 -15.27 -8.18
CA CYS A 134 -3.69 -14.44 -7.18
C CYS A 134 -4.25 -13.15 -7.80
N ALA A 135 -3.45 -12.44 -8.61
CA ALA A 135 -3.88 -11.20 -9.27
C ALA A 135 -5.03 -11.40 -10.27
N ALA A 136 -5.15 -12.60 -10.85
CA ALA A 136 -6.24 -12.96 -11.75
C ALA A 136 -7.56 -13.30 -11.04
N GLN A 137 -7.57 -13.46 -9.70
CA GLN A 137 -8.80 -13.69 -8.94
C GLN A 137 -9.72 -12.46 -8.97
N THR A 138 -11.02 -12.68 -8.78
CA THR A 138 -12.00 -11.59 -8.71
C THR A 138 -11.74 -10.65 -7.52
N GLY A 139 -11.74 -9.34 -7.79
CA GLY A 139 -11.49 -8.29 -6.79
C GLY A 139 -10.00 -7.93 -6.69
N ARG A 140 -9.62 -7.22 -5.62
CA ARG A 140 -8.21 -6.91 -5.35
C ARG A 140 -7.59 -8.04 -4.54
N VAL A 141 -6.84 -8.92 -5.19
CA VAL A 141 -6.22 -10.09 -4.58
C VAL A 141 -4.74 -10.12 -4.93
N ARG A 142 -3.89 -10.50 -3.97
CA ARG A 142 -2.44 -10.68 -4.15
C ARG A 142 -1.95 -11.92 -3.43
N LEU A 143 -0.69 -12.29 -3.65
CA LEU A 143 -0.04 -13.33 -2.84
C LEU A 143 0.03 -12.82 -1.38
N ALA A 144 -0.16 -13.71 -0.40
CA ALA A 144 -0.45 -13.31 0.98
C ALA A 144 0.74 -12.62 1.67
N VAL A 145 0.46 -11.50 2.33
CA VAL A 145 1.40 -10.79 3.22
C VAL A 145 1.04 -11.14 4.66
N LEU A 146 1.96 -11.81 5.35
CA LEU A 146 1.70 -12.38 6.67
C LEU A 146 2.43 -11.61 7.78
N ASP A 147 2.47 -10.29 7.67
CA ASP A 147 3.10 -9.38 8.63
C ASP A 147 2.49 -9.47 10.05
N THR A 148 1.21 -9.82 10.13
CA THR A 148 0.41 -9.78 11.37
C THR A 148 -0.39 -11.06 11.65
N LEU A 149 -0.69 -11.86 10.62
CA LEU A 149 -1.53 -13.08 10.73
C LEU A 149 -0.78 -14.34 10.32
N PHE A 150 0.53 -14.37 10.54
CA PHE A 150 1.35 -15.54 10.21
C PHE A 150 0.89 -16.79 10.96
N GLU A 151 0.66 -16.69 12.27
CA GLU A 151 0.30 -17.84 13.11
C GLU A 151 -1.05 -18.44 12.70
N GLU A 152 -2.07 -17.61 12.45
CA GLU A 152 -3.39 -18.10 12.05
C GLU A 152 -3.36 -18.80 10.69
N VAL A 153 -2.57 -18.28 9.74
CA VAL A 153 -2.40 -18.92 8.43
C VAL A 153 -1.58 -20.21 8.56
N ARG A 154 -0.52 -20.20 9.39
CA ARG A 154 0.32 -21.37 9.67
C ARG A 154 -0.50 -22.51 10.29
N GLU A 155 -1.30 -22.23 11.31
CA GLU A 155 -2.18 -23.20 11.96
C GLU A 155 -3.23 -23.76 11.00
N TRP A 156 -3.81 -22.91 10.16
CA TRP A 156 -4.78 -23.37 9.16
C TRP A 156 -4.13 -24.33 8.15
N ILE A 157 -2.92 -24.03 7.67
CA ILE A 157 -2.14 -24.92 6.79
C ILE A 157 -1.82 -26.23 7.51
N GLU A 158 -1.39 -26.17 8.77
CA GLU A 158 -1.03 -27.35 9.57
C GLU A 158 -2.21 -28.34 9.67
N VAL A 159 -3.42 -27.82 9.87
CA VAL A 159 -4.63 -28.65 10.02
C VAL A 159 -5.16 -29.17 8.67
N ASN A 160 -5.16 -28.33 7.64
CA ASN A 160 -5.87 -28.62 6.39
C ASN A 160 -4.95 -29.13 5.26
N HIS A 161 -3.64 -28.87 5.36
CA HIS A 161 -2.63 -29.21 4.36
C HIS A 161 -1.29 -29.59 5.02
N PRO A 162 -1.26 -30.62 5.90
CA PRO A 162 -0.09 -30.94 6.72
C PRO A 162 1.17 -31.26 5.90
N ASP A 163 1.04 -31.80 4.69
CA ASP A 163 2.16 -32.12 3.79
C ASP A 163 2.39 -31.05 2.71
N GLY A 164 1.74 -29.89 2.84
CA GLY A 164 1.75 -28.82 1.86
C GLY A 164 2.91 -27.85 2.07
N ALA A 165 3.53 -27.43 0.96
CA ALA A 165 4.37 -26.24 0.94
C ALA A 165 3.65 -25.13 0.18
N PHE A 166 3.64 -23.93 0.75
CA PHE A 166 2.86 -22.78 0.28
C PHE A 166 3.75 -21.56 0.04
N TRP A 167 3.66 -20.97 -1.15
CA TRP A 167 4.18 -19.64 -1.42
C TRP A 167 3.37 -18.57 -0.71
N VAL A 168 4.10 -17.55 -0.23
CA VAL A 168 3.61 -16.33 0.41
C VAL A 168 4.51 -15.18 -0.04
N ASP A 169 4.06 -13.94 0.08
CA ASP A 169 4.65 -12.81 -0.63
C ASP A 169 5.81 -12.14 0.11
N ALA A 170 6.76 -12.96 0.58
CA ALA A 170 8.00 -12.54 1.20
C ALA A 170 9.17 -12.80 0.24
N VAL A 171 9.84 -11.71 -0.15
CA VAL A 171 10.94 -11.73 -1.12
C VAL A 171 12.14 -10.97 -0.57
N ARG A 172 13.32 -11.37 -1.01
CA ARG A 172 14.56 -10.62 -0.82
C ARG A 172 14.94 -10.00 -2.17
N PRO A 173 14.97 -8.66 -2.32
CA PRO A 173 15.21 -8.01 -3.61
C PRO A 173 16.62 -8.27 -4.19
N VAL A 174 17.63 -8.32 -3.33
CA VAL A 174 19.05 -8.59 -3.68
C VAL A 174 19.69 -9.44 -2.59
N SER A 175 20.71 -10.23 -2.94
CA SER A 175 21.54 -10.91 -1.94
C SER A 175 22.06 -9.89 -0.92
N ASP A 176 22.00 -10.22 0.37
CA ASP A 176 22.33 -9.36 1.54
C ASP A 176 21.25 -8.34 1.97
N ALA A 177 20.13 -8.22 1.27
CA ALA A 177 18.99 -7.42 1.75
C ALA A 177 18.13 -8.18 2.78
N GLU A 178 17.38 -7.43 3.60
CA GLU A 178 16.31 -8.00 4.41
C GLU A 178 15.17 -8.51 3.54
N PHE A 179 14.50 -9.56 4.01
CA PHE A 179 13.26 -9.99 3.39
C PHE A 179 12.16 -8.97 3.67
N VAL A 180 11.40 -8.66 2.64
CA VAL A 180 10.25 -7.76 2.71
C VAL A 180 9.00 -8.45 2.20
N TRP A 181 7.88 -8.11 2.81
CA TRP A 181 6.56 -8.41 2.30
C TRP A 181 6.23 -7.53 1.09
N ALA A 182 5.25 -7.91 0.28
CA ALA A 182 4.81 -7.09 -0.85
C ALA A 182 4.13 -5.76 -0.49
N ASP A 183 3.85 -5.48 0.79
CA ASP A 183 3.48 -4.15 1.25
C ASP A 183 4.69 -3.27 1.66
N GLY A 184 5.91 -3.80 1.52
CA GLY A 184 7.16 -3.11 1.82
C GLY A 184 7.65 -3.28 3.27
N LYS A 185 6.87 -3.92 4.15
CA LYS A 185 7.31 -4.14 5.53
C LYS A 185 8.37 -5.23 5.60
N ALA A 186 9.34 -5.05 6.50
CA ALA A 186 10.31 -6.09 6.80
C ALA A 186 9.62 -7.34 7.38
N VAL A 187 10.10 -8.50 6.99
CA VAL A 187 9.67 -9.76 7.60
C VAL A 187 10.28 -9.87 9.00
N ASP A 188 9.45 -10.11 10.01
CA ASP A 188 9.92 -10.27 11.39
C ASP A 188 10.91 -11.44 11.48
N ALA A 189 12.08 -11.21 12.08
CA ALA A 189 13.08 -12.24 12.31
C ALA A 189 12.53 -13.42 13.15
N SER A 190 11.52 -13.17 13.99
CA SER A 190 10.96 -14.15 14.92
C SER A 190 10.17 -15.28 14.25
N ILE A 191 9.62 -15.06 13.04
CA ILE A 191 8.77 -16.06 12.37
C ILE A 191 9.59 -17.10 11.59
N TRP A 192 10.87 -16.82 11.31
CA TRP A 192 11.73 -17.74 10.57
C TRP A 192 12.04 -18.98 11.38
N LYS A 193 12.13 -20.13 10.70
CA LYS A 193 12.70 -21.32 11.31
C LYS A 193 14.17 -21.10 11.64
N GLU A 194 14.67 -21.87 12.60
CA GLU A 194 16.09 -21.85 12.95
C GLU A 194 16.98 -22.11 11.71
N GLY A 195 17.98 -21.25 11.55
CA GLY A 195 18.94 -21.28 10.46
C GLY A 195 18.47 -20.60 9.16
N ASP A 196 17.25 -20.08 9.09
CA ASP A 196 16.76 -19.28 7.97
C ASP A 196 16.61 -17.79 8.36
N PRO A 197 16.62 -16.88 7.36
CA PRO A 197 16.91 -17.16 5.95
C PRO A 197 18.40 -17.41 5.69
N ASP A 198 18.72 -18.35 4.79
CA ASP A 198 20.09 -18.51 4.28
C ASP A 198 20.49 -17.26 3.46
N PRO A 199 21.78 -16.88 3.39
CA PRO A 199 22.24 -15.77 2.55
C PRO A 199 21.81 -15.86 1.07
N ASN A 200 21.61 -17.07 0.53
CA ASN A 200 21.21 -17.27 -0.86
C ASN A 200 19.69 -17.33 -1.05
N ASP A 201 18.90 -17.31 0.02
CA ASP A 201 17.45 -17.35 -0.11
C ASP A 201 16.90 -16.07 -0.71
N LEU A 202 15.95 -16.21 -1.63
CA LEU A 202 15.36 -15.09 -2.38
C LEU A 202 13.84 -15.00 -2.20
N VAL A 203 13.17 -16.11 -1.88
CA VAL A 203 11.74 -16.17 -1.62
C VAL A 203 11.45 -17.04 -0.40
N ALA A 204 10.37 -16.73 0.31
CA ALA A 204 9.93 -17.51 1.46
C ALA A 204 8.73 -18.41 1.13
N ARG A 205 8.55 -19.43 1.95
CA ARG A 205 7.39 -20.33 1.91
C ARG A 205 7.03 -20.79 3.32
N ILE A 206 5.79 -21.23 3.48
CA ILE A 206 5.37 -22.05 4.61
C ILE A 206 5.51 -23.52 4.20
N MET A 207 6.12 -24.36 5.03
CA MET A 207 6.28 -25.78 4.73
C MET A 207 6.33 -26.61 6.02
N GLU A 208 6.03 -27.89 5.92
CA GLU A 208 6.31 -28.85 6.99
C GLU A 208 7.80 -29.22 7.01
N LYS A 209 8.37 -29.27 8.22
CA LYS A 209 9.67 -29.87 8.51
C LYS A 209 9.68 -30.47 9.91
N ASN A 210 9.95 -31.77 10.03
CA ASN A 210 10.02 -32.52 11.30
C ASN A 210 8.71 -32.50 12.11
N ASN A 211 7.58 -32.70 11.43
CA ASN A 211 6.20 -32.59 11.89
C ASN A 211 5.84 -31.20 12.46
N VAL A 212 6.49 -30.14 11.99
CA VAL A 212 6.18 -28.76 12.37
C VAL A 212 6.04 -27.90 11.12
N THR A 213 4.94 -27.16 11.03
CA THR A 213 4.74 -26.16 9.97
C THR A 213 5.58 -24.92 10.28
N VAL A 214 6.49 -24.55 9.38
CA VAL A 214 7.49 -23.51 9.59
C VAL A 214 7.58 -22.54 8.42
N PHE A 215 8.09 -21.34 8.67
CA PHE A 215 8.45 -20.36 7.65
C PHE A 215 9.92 -20.53 7.24
N ALA A 216 10.17 -20.72 5.95
CA ALA A 216 11.49 -21.08 5.44
C ALA A 216 11.84 -20.40 4.11
N GLY A 217 13.11 -20.08 3.92
CA GLY A 217 13.63 -19.47 2.70
C GLY A 217 14.00 -20.49 1.62
N THR A 218 14.05 -20.06 0.36
CA THR A 218 14.72 -20.78 -0.75
C THR A 218 15.31 -19.82 -1.77
N ALA A 219 16.45 -20.21 -2.33
CA ALA A 219 17.09 -19.56 -3.46
C ALA A 219 16.32 -19.66 -4.80
N THR A 220 15.30 -20.54 -4.91
CA THR A 220 14.69 -20.89 -6.20
C THR A 220 13.24 -20.45 -6.34
N TYR A 221 12.94 -19.75 -7.43
CA TYR A 221 11.58 -19.33 -7.80
C TYR A 221 10.78 -20.43 -8.53
N ASP A 222 11.47 -21.40 -9.13
CA ASP A 222 10.90 -22.37 -10.07
C ASP A 222 10.22 -23.57 -9.40
N GLY A 223 10.45 -23.75 -8.09
CA GLY A 223 9.83 -24.85 -7.36
C GLY A 223 8.31 -24.73 -7.35
N ARG A 224 7.61 -25.75 -7.83
CA ARG A 224 6.14 -25.75 -7.83
C ARG A 224 5.59 -26.05 -6.43
N ARG A 225 4.81 -25.12 -5.89
CA ARG A 225 4.21 -25.22 -4.55
C ARG A 225 2.78 -24.71 -4.59
N TYR A 226 1.97 -25.11 -3.61
CA TYR A 226 0.71 -24.42 -3.36
C TYR A 226 1.01 -22.97 -3.00
N TYR A 227 0.01 -22.13 -2.89
CA TYR A 227 0.19 -20.72 -2.59
C TYR A 227 -1.02 -20.17 -1.87
N VAL A 228 -0.77 -19.18 -1.02
CA VAL A 228 -1.81 -18.47 -0.27
C VAL A 228 -1.99 -17.10 -0.90
N CYS A 229 -3.20 -16.79 -1.33
CA CYS A 229 -3.58 -15.45 -1.71
C CYS A 229 -4.28 -14.76 -0.53
N GLU A 230 -4.22 -13.43 -0.50
CA GLU A 230 -5.04 -12.61 0.39
C GLU A 230 -5.93 -11.68 -0.43
N ARG A 231 -7.17 -11.50 0.03
CA ARG A 231 -8.03 -10.44 -0.51
C ARG A 231 -7.72 -9.14 0.22
N VAL A 232 -7.31 -8.14 -0.54
CA VAL A 232 -7.09 -6.79 -0.03
C VAL A 232 -8.47 -6.11 0.02
N PRO A 233 -8.93 -5.66 1.19
CA PRO A 233 -10.23 -4.99 1.29
C PRO A 233 -10.29 -3.78 0.37
N GLU A 234 -11.35 -3.68 -0.43
CA GLU A 234 -11.65 -2.43 -1.12
C GLU A 234 -12.08 -1.39 -0.10
N VAL A 235 -11.19 -0.45 0.20
CA VAL A 235 -11.53 0.64 1.10
C VAL A 235 -12.37 1.66 0.34
N ARG A 236 -13.60 1.86 0.81
CA ARG A 236 -14.45 2.97 0.40
C ARG A 236 -14.42 4.05 1.46
N LEU A 237 -14.00 5.24 1.03
CA LEU A 237 -14.06 6.46 1.82
C LEU A 237 -15.31 7.26 1.41
N GLU A 238 -16.14 7.59 2.40
CA GLU A 238 -17.26 8.51 2.24
C GLU A 238 -16.79 9.94 2.49
N TRP A 239 -16.57 10.69 1.41
CA TRP A 239 -16.07 12.05 1.47
C TRP A 239 -17.16 13.06 1.80
N ARG A 240 -16.87 13.94 2.75
CA ARG A 240 -17.75 15.02 3.21
C ARG A 240 -16.98 16.32 3.32
N VAL A 241 -17.62 17.42 2.94
CA VAL A 241 -17.10 18.78 3.13
C VAL A 241 -17.62 19.27 4.48
N LEU A 242 -16.71 19.62 5.39
CA LEU A 242 -17.03 20.04 6.75
C LEU A 242 -16.41 21.39 7.09
N GLY A 243 -17.06 22.10 8.01
CA GLY A 243 -16.63 23.39 8.52
C GLY A 243 -16.76 24.56 7.52
N THR A 244 -16.53 25.77 8.04
CA THR A 244 -16.61 27.01 7.24
C THR A 244 -15.48 27.18 6.24
N GLN A 245 -14.35 26.48 6.46
CA GLN A 245 -13.21 26.46 5.54
C GLN A 245 -13.36 25.39 4.45
N GLU A 246 -14.51 24.68 4.40
CA GLU A 246 -14.84 23.65 3.42
C GLU A 246 -13.77 22.56 3.25
N LYS A 247 -13.24 22.04 4.37
CA LYS A 247 -12.23 20.96 4.33
C LYS A 247 -12.89 19.61 4.07
N LEU A 248 -12.23 18.78 3.26
CA LEU A 248 -12.71 17.44 2.89
C LEU A 248 -12.20 16.37 3.87
N PHE A 249 -13.13 15.56 4.36
CA PHE A 249 -12.88 14.41 5.23
C PHE A 249 -13.51 13.15 4.66
N GLY A 250 -12.71 12.09 4.52
CA GLY A 250 -13.13 10.78 4.05
C GLY A 250 -13.31 9.81 5.21
N PHE A 251 -14.55 9.41 5.50
CA PHE A 251 -14.87 8.45 6.55
C PHE A 251 -14.81 7.02 5.99
N SER A 252 -14.01 6.15 6.57
CA SER A 252 -13.93 4.77 6.10
C SER A 252 -15.22 4.00 6.40
N ARG A 253 -15.66 3.17 5.44
CA ARG A 253 -16.75 2.19 5.62
C ARG A 253 -16.22 0.78 5.93
N THR A 254 -14.91 0.66 6.06
CA THR A 254 -14.22 -0.59 6.38
C THR A 254 -13.31 -0.33 7.57
N HIS A 255 -13.31 -1.26 8.52
CA HIS A 255 -12.37 -1.20 9.61
C HIS A 255 -10.94 -1.41 9.09
N SER A 256 -10.00 -0.72 9.73
CA SER A 256 -8.57 -0.95 9.56
C SER A 256 -8.09 -2.12 10.41
N TRP A 257 -6.94 -2.68 10.05
CA TRP A 257 -6.24 -3.69 10.86
C TRP A 257 -5.31 -3.08 11.91
N GLY A 258 -5.37 -1.75 12.09
CA GLY A 258 -4.49 -0.97 12.95
C GLY A 258 -4.25 0.41 12.37
N LEU A 259 -3.62 1.29 13.14
CA LEU A 259 -3.39 2.67 12.73
C LEU A 259 -2.57 2.78 11.44
N GLU A 260 -1.49 2.01 11.31
CA GLU A 260 -0.61 2.15 10.15
C GLU A 260 -1.29 1.71 8.85
N TRP A 261 -2.13 0.67 8.90
CA TRP A 261 -2.93 0.29 7.74
C TRP A 261 -3.91 1.39 7.33
N ALA A 262 -4.55 2.06 8.30
CA ALA A 262 -5.40 3.22 8.04
C ALA A 262 -4.61 4.36 7.38
N ASN A 263 -3.43 4.67 7.92
CA ASN A 263 -2.54 5.70 7.41
C ASN A 263 -2.09 5.42 5.97
N GLU A 264 -1.55 4.22 5.70
CA GLU A 264 -1.16 3.77 4.36
C GLU A 264 -2.34 3.82 3.39
N THR A 265 -3.55 3.48 3.85
CA THR A 265 -4.74 3.54 3.02
C THR A 265 -5.08 4.97 2.60
N CYS A 266 -4.96 5.95 3.51
CA CYS A 266 -5.14 7.36 3.16
C CYS A 266 -4.05 7.82 2.16
N LEU A 267 -2.79 7.46 2.39
CA LEU A 267 -1.66 7.84 1.54
C LEU A 267 -1.72 7.23 0.13
N ARG A 268 -2.36 6.07 -0.03
CA ARG A 268 -2.59 5.42 -1.34
C ARG A 268 -3.72 6.03 -2.15
N GLN A 269 -4.52 6.93 -1.57
CA GLN A 269 -5.54 7.63 -2.35
C GLN A 269 -4.87 8.54 -3.37
N LEU A 270 -5.42 8.61 -4.59
CA LEU A 270 -4.97 9.59 -5.57
C LEU A 270 -5.32 11.00 -5.08
N GLY A 271 -4.34 11.91 -5.06
CA GLY A 271 -4.50 13.27 -4.55
C GLY A 271 -3.64 13.55 -3.31
N ASP A 272 -3.80 14.72 -2.71
CA ASP A 272 -3.14 15.07 -1.45
C ASP A 272 -4.04 14.63 -0.30
N VAL A 273 -3.91 13.36 0.11
CA VAL A 273 -4.75 12.73 1.14
C VAL A 273 -3.86 12.08 2.20
N ARG A 274 -4.25 12.25 3.46
CA ARG A 274 -3.53 11.71 4.62
C ARG A 274 -4.51 11.36 5.74
N LEU A 275 -4.02 10.70 6.79
CA LEU A 275 -4.82 10.48 7.99
C LEU A 275 -5.20 11.82 8.65
N ALA A 276 -6.43 11.94 9.16
CA ALA A 276 -7.00 13.23 9.52
C ALA A 276 -6.33 13.90 10.73
N SER A 277 -5.93 15.15 10.54
CA SER A 277 -5.43 16.07 11.56
C SER A 277 -6.54 17.05 11.91
N LEU A 278 -7.10 16.95 13.11
CA LEU A 278 -8.34 17.64 13.48
C LEU A 278 -8.14 18.94 14.26
N ASP A 279 -6.97 19.56 14.14
CA ASP A 279 -6.58 20.78 14.84
C ASP A 279 -7.60 21.93 14.76
N THR A 280 -8.29 22.05 13.62
CA THR A 280 -9.19 23.17 13.29
C THR A 280 -10.65 22.76 13.09
N HIS A 281 -10.91 21.47 12.82
CA HIS A 281 -12.23 20.95 12.43
C HIS A 281 -12.72 19.83 13.35
N PHE A 282 -12.17 19.74 14.57
CA PHE A 282 -12.52 18.69 15.53
C PHE A 282 -14.03 18.62 15.77
N HIS A 283 -14.67 19.74 16.09
CA HIS A 283 -16.10 19.76 16.39
C HIS A 283 -16.98 19.41 15.19
N ASP A 284 -16.66 19.88 13.98
CA ASP A 284 -17.43 19.52 12.77
C ASP A 284 -17.39 18.00 12.49
N VAL A 285 -16.23 17.37 12.73
CA VAL A 285 -16.05 15.93 12.59
C VAL A 285 -16.80 15.18 13.69
N ILE A 286 -16.74 15.65 14.93
CA ILE A 286 -17.47 15.06 16.06
C ILE A 286 -18.98 15.08 15.81
N ASP A 287 -19.55 16.21 15.42
CA ASP A 287 -20.98 16.34 15.12
C ASP A 287 -21.41 15.36 14.00
N THR A 288 -20.54 15.19 13.00
CA THR A 288 -20.76 14.23 11.90
C THR A 288 -20.77 12.79 12.41
N ILE A 289 -19.84 12.43 13.30
CA ILE A 289 -19.75 11.10 13.92
C ILE A 289 -20.98 10.82 14.78
N GLU A 290 -21.36 11.75 15.65
CA GLU A 290 -22.53 11.60 16.53
C GLU A 290 -23.81 11.40 15.74
N THR A 291 -23.94 12.09 14.60
CA THR A 291 -25.14 12.01 13.76
C THR A 291 -25.19 10.75 12.89
N ASN A 292 -24.08 10.34 12.29
CA ASN A 292 -24.08 9.32 11.23
C ASN A 292 -23.43 7.99 11.65
N TYR A 293 -22.60 7.99 12.69
CA TYR A 293 -21.74 6.88 13.10
C TYR A 293 -21.68 6.73 14.64
N PRO A 294 -22.83 6.69 15.34
CA PRO A 294 -22.88 6.82 16.80
C PRO A 294 -22.17 5.69 17.57
N ASP A 295 -22.07 4.50 16.97
CA ASP A 295 -21.45 3.32 17.58
C ASP A 295 -20.00 3.08 17.11
N ASP A 296 -19.56 3.85 16.12
CA ASP A 296 -18.28 3.62 15.44
C ASP A 296 -17.14 4.39 16.13
N GLN A 297 -15.94 3.87 15.94
CA GLN A 297 -14.71 4.45 16.45
C GLN A 297 -13.74 4.67 15.29
N PHE A 298 -13.03 5.79 15.32
CA PHE A 298 -12.23 6.24 14.19
C PHE A 298 -10.80 6.54 14.60
N TRP A 299 -9.84 5.92 13.91
CA TRP A 299 -8.46 6.39 13.91
C TRP A 299 -8.37 7.79 13.30
N VAL A 300 -7.55 8.58 13.94
CA VAL A 300 -7.13 9.91 13.50
C VAL A 300 -5.65 10.03 13.74
N ASP A 301 -5.05 11.10 13.25
CA ASP A 301 -3.61 11.24 13.21
C ASP A 301 -3.01 11.88 14.49
N ALA A 302 -3.65 11.63 15.63
CA ALA A 302 -3.16 12.06 16.94
C ALA A 302 -2.15 11.03 17.45
N ARG A 303 -0.86 11.38 17.40
CA ARG A 303 0.25 10.51 17.79
C ARG A 303 1.17 11.21 18.77
N ARG A 304 1.94 10.41 19.50
CA ARG A 304 2.95 10.90 20.44
C ARG A 304 4.34 10.50 19.96
N PRO A 305 5.02 11.37 19.20
CA PRO A 305 6.36 11.08 18.70
C PRO A 305 7.34 10.89 19.87
N ASN A 306 8.31 9.99 19.70
CA ASN A 306 9.48 9.80 20.57
C ASN A 306 9.24 9.51 22.07
N GLY A 307 8.00 9.24 22.49
CA GLY A 307 7.69 9.10 23.91
C GLY A 307 7.66 10.43 24.67
N ASP A 308 7.56 11.55 23.95
CA ASP A 308 7.33 12.89 24.52
C ASP A 308 6.04 12.93 25.35
N SER A 309 5.84 13.99 26.12
CA SER A 309 4.67 14.14 26.99
C SER A 309 3.42 14.62 26.28
N THR A 310 3.48 15.05 25.01
CA THR A 310 2.33 15.66 24.31
C THR A 310 1.99 14.93 23.02
N PHE A 311 0.69 14.77 22.76
CA PHE A 311 0.20 14.28 21.48
C PHE A 311 0.18 15.41 20.46
N GLN A 312 0.51 15.08 19.22
CA GLN A 312 0.57 15.99 18.08
C GLN A 312 -0.14 15.37 16.87
N TRP A 313 -0.67 16.23 16.02
CA TRP A 313 -1.15 15.90 14.68
C TRP A 313 0.04 15.84 13.69
N ALA A 314 -0.03 15.16 12.53
CA ALA A 314 1.12 15.14 11.60
C ALA A 314 1.44 16.51 10.98
N ASN A 315 0.54 17.49 11.06
CA ASN A 315 0.87 18.85 10.67
C ASN A 315 1.75 19.59 11.73
N GLY A 316 2.10 18.92 12.84
CA GLY A 316 2.97 19.42 13.90
C GLY A 316 2.26 20.24 14.97
N THR A 317 0.94 20.42 14.90
CA THR A 317 0.19 21.11 15.95
C THR A 317 -0.13 20.17 17.11
N ASP A 318 -0.18 20.72 18.33
CA ASP A 318 -0.47 19.96 19.53
C ASP A 318 -1.97 19.60 19.62
N VAL A 319 -2.27 18.41 20.13
CA VAL A 319 -3.64 18.01 20.44
C VAL A 319 -4.09 18.72 21.72
N MET A 320 -5.10 19.59 21.61
CA MET A 320 -5.57 20.41 22.72
C MET A 320 -6.26 19.58 23.82
N SER A 321 -6.15 20.02 25.07
CA SER A 321 -6.63 19.27 26.25
C SER A 321 -8.15 19.06 26.27
N ASP A 322 -8.91 19.96 25.66
CA ASP A 322 -10.37 19.95 25.55
C ASP A 322 -10.89 18.94 24.52
N MET A 323 -10.04 18.43 23.63
CA MET A 323 -10.39 17.38 22.66
C MET A 323 -10.41 15.97 23.27
N TRP A 324 -9.82 15.80 24.46
CA TRP A 324 -9.71 14.51 25.14
C TRP A 324 -10.93 14.23 26.01
N HIS A 325 -11.27 12.94 26.11
CA HIS A 325 -12.19 12.52 27.16
C HIS A 325 -11.57 12.75 28.54
N ASN A 326 -12.40 13.03 29.55
CA ASN A 326 -11.98 13.19 30.93
C ASN A 326 -11.07 12.03 31.41
N GLY A 327 -9.86 12.37 31.85
CA GLY A 327 -8.86 11.40 32.32
C GLY A 327 -7.98 10.80 31.22
N GLU A 328 -8.14 11.22 29.98
CA GLU A 328 -7.22 10.98 28.86
C GLU A 328 -6.33 12.22 28.64
N PRO A 329 -5.17 12.07 27.96
CA PRO A 329 -4.60 10.84 27.44
C PRO A 329 -3.97 9.95 28.53
N ASN A 330 -4.04 8.63 28.35
CA ASN A 330 -3.19 7.69 29.06
C ASN A 330 -1.82 7.60 28.36
N TYR A 331 -0.78 8.11 29.04
CA TYR A 331 0.60 8.16 28.55
C TYR A 331 1.30 6.81 28.41
N LEU A 332 0.64 5.67 28.65
CA LEU A 332 1.14 4.36 28.23
C LEU A 332 0.95 4.13 26.72
N TYR A 333 -0.06 4.77 26.13
CA TYR A 333 -0.39 4.63 24.72
C TYR A 333 0.26 5.74 23.89
N LYS A 334 0.52 5.47 22.61
CA LYS A 334 1.23 6.40 21.71
C LYS A 334 0.34 6.98 20.62
N VAL A 335 -0.89 6.49 20.50
CA VAL A 335 -1.84 6.87 19.45
C VAL A 335 -3.22 7.09 20.04
N ALA A 336 -4.08 7.80 19.32
CA ALA A 336 -5.43 8.06 19.75
C ALA A 336 -6.48 7.86 18.66
N ARG A 337 -7.72 7.78 19.10
CA ARG A 337 -8.90 7.55 18.28
C ARG A 337 -10.07 8.34 18.84
N ILE A 338 -11.05 8.59 17.99
CA ILE A 338 -12.34 9.14 18.39
C ILE A 338 -13.24 7.99 18.87
N LYS A 339 -13.95 8.21 19.97
CA LYS A 339 -14.97 7.30 20.47
C LYS A 339 -16.15 8.09 21.04
N ASN A 340 -17.36 7.66 20.68
CA ASN A 340 -18.58 8.07 21.37
C ASN A 340 -18.68 7.34 22.73
N ILE A 341 -18.83 8.10 23.81
CA ILE A 341 -18.90 7.60 25.18
C ILE A 341 -20.34 7.78 25.67
N THR A 342 -21.12 6.71 25.50
CA THR A 342 -22.57 6.65 25.75
C THR A 342 -22.97 7.10 27.15
N ASP A 343 -22.17 6.78 28.18
CA ASP A 343 -22.50 7.10 29.58
C ASP A 343 -22.45 8.61 29.87
N ARG A 344 -21.84 9.41 28.99
CA ARG A 344 -21.67 10.86 29.16
C ARG A 344 -22.16 11.68 27.97
N ASN A 345 -22.73 11.03 26.95
CA ASN A 345 -23.13 11.64 25.68
C ASN A 345 -22.04 12.59 25.13
N GLN A 346 -20.80 12.11 25.15
CA GLN A 346 -19.63 12.87 24.75
C GLN A 346 -18.79 12.04 23.78
N THR A 347 -18.60 12.55 22.57
CA THR A 347 -17.61 12.02 21.64
C THR A 347 -16.33 12.81 21.77
N ALA A 348 -15.22 12.12 22.01
CA ALA A 348 -13.91 12.74 22.26
C ALA A 348 -12.76 11.81 21.89
N LEU A 349 -11.53 12.31 21.98
CA LEU A 349 -10.33 11.52 21.81
C LEU A 349 -10.07 10.61 23.02
N LYS A 350 -9.61 9.40 22.71
CA LYS A 350 -9.13 8.40 23.67
C LYS A 350 -7.85 7.77 23.18
N SER A 351 -6.86 7.67 24.06
CA SER A 351 -5.60 7.00 23.74
C SER A 351 -5.77 5.49 23.64
N SER A 352 -5.01 4.83 22.77
CA SER A 352 -5.16 3.40 22.44
C SER A 352 -3.83 2.76 22.03
N SER A 353 -3.73 1.43 22.11
CA SER A 353 -2.67 0.70 21.41
C SER A 353 -2.87 0.83 19.90
N SER A 354 -1.78 0.83 19.12
CA SER A 354 -1.82 0.92 17.66
C SER A 354 -2.37 -0.34 16.97
N SER A 355 -2.38 -1.46 17.70
CA SER A 355 -2.86 -2.79 17.28
C SER A 355 -4.21 -3.18 17.89
N ASN A 356 -4.90 -2.25 18.57
CA ASN A 356 -6.22 -2.50 19.18
C ASN A 356 -7.28 -2.84 18.11
N PRO A 357 -8.51 -3.29 18.49
CA PRO A 357 -9.44 -3.92 17.57
C PRO A 357 -9.76 -3.03 16.36
N PRO A 358 -10.27 -3.64 15.29
CA PRO A 358 -10.61 -2.93 14.07
C PRO A 358 -11.41 -1.67 14.34
N TYR A 359 -10.81 -0.51 14.08
CA TYR A 359 -11.51 0.77 14.06
C TYR A 359 -11.60 1.26 12.63
N TYR A 360 -12.66 2.00 12.33
CA TYR A 360 -12.72 2.83 11.14
C TYR A 360 -11.65 3.92 11.24
N PHE A 361 -11.52 4.73 10.20
CA PHE A 361 -10.53 5.79 10.18
C PHE A 361 -11.00 6.94 9.31
N ILE A 362 -10.42 8.12 9.55
CA ILE A 362 -10.77 9.33 8.83
C ILE A 362 -9.53 9.80 8.10
N CYS A 363 -9.66 9.97 6.79
CA CYS A 363 -8.68 10.67 5.98
C CYS A 363 -9.09 12.13 5.82
N GLU A 364 -8.13 13.01 5.61
CA GLU A 364 -8.35 14.39 5.19
C GLU A 364 -7.60 14.68 3.89
N GLY A 365 -8.08 15.67 3.14
CA GLY A 365 -7.37 16.20 1.98
C GLY A 365 -8.20 16.21 0.71
N ASN A 366 -7.54 16.34 -0.44
CA ASN A 366 -8.20 16.54 -1.73
C ASN A 366 -8.02 15.30 -2.60
N PRO A 367 -8.98 14.35 -2.60
CA PRO A 367 -8.93 13.21 -3.50
C PRO A 367 -9.07 13.66 -4.96
N ALA A 368 -8.37 12.99 -5.87
CA ALA A 368 -8.42 13.27 -7.30
C ALA A 368 -9.77 12.90 -7.92
N THR A 369 -10.50 11.97 -7.31
CA THR A 369 -11.86 11.62 -7.75
C THR A 369 -12.86 12.68 -7.29
N PRO A 370 -13.78 13.12 -8.17
CA PRO A 370 -14.75 14.16 -7.83
C PRO A 370 -15.61 13.74 -6.63
N VAL A 371 -15.53 14.49 -5.53
CA VAL A 371 -16.47 14.34 -4.42
C VAL A 371 -17.80 14.95 -4.85
N HIS A 372 -18.88 14.16 -4.85
CA HIS A 372 -20.21 14.69 -5.05
C HIS A 372 -20.55 15.66 -3.90
N ARG A 373 -20.46 16.96 -4.19
CA ARG A 373 -20.97 18.00 -3.29
C ARG A 373 -22.50 17.90 -3.27
N THR A 374 -23.05 17.20 -2.29
CA THR A 374 -24.46 17.39 -1.94
C THR A 374 -24.58 18.78 -1.33
N LYS A 375 -25.17 19.70 -2.09
CA LYS A 375 -25.53 21.05 -1.63
C LYS A 375 -26.60 21.00 -0.56
#